data_AF-E3V2E9-F1
#
_entry.id   AF-E3V2E9-F1
#
_cell.length_a   1.000
_cell.length_b   1.000
_cell.length_c   1.000
_cell.angle_alpha   90.00
_cell.angle_beta   90.00
_cell.angle_gamma   90.00
#
_symmetry.space_group_name_H-M   'P 1'
#
loop_
_entity.id
_entity.type
_entity.pdbx_description
1 polymer ?
#
loop_
_entity_poly.entity_id
_entity_poly.type
_entity_poly.pdbx_seq_one_letter_code
_entity_poly.pdbx_strand_id
1 'polypeptide(L)'
;HINHSIFWQTLGPKSGEEPTGDLKSAIELDFGSIENLKIQLSTASIAVQGSGWGWLGYNRQSGRLQVAVCPNQDPLEATTGLVPLFGIDV
;
A
#
# COMPACT_ATOMS: atom_id res chain seq x y z
N HIS A 1 -7.24 -7.70 -13.17
CA HIS A 1 -6.13 -7.30 -14.06
C HIS A 1 -5.33 -6.16 -13.43
N ILE A 2 -5.92 -4.98 -13.20
CA ILE A 2 -5.24 -3.78 -12.65
C ILE A 2 -4.37 -4.10 -11.42
N ASN A 3 -4.97 -4.67 -10.37
CA ASN A 3 -4.27 -4.95 -9.10
C ASN A 3 -3.05 -5.85 -9.30
N HIS A 4 -3.22 -6.93 -10.05
CA HIS A 4 -2.14 -7.88 -10.33
C HIS A 4 -1.04 -7.30 -11.23
N SER A 5 -1.39 -6.45 -12.20
CA SER A 5 -0.38 -5.75 -13.02
C SER A 5 0.54 -4.88 -12.16
N ILE A 6 0.01 -4.25 -11.11
CA ILE A 6 0.79 -3.47 -10.14
C ILE A 6 1.58 -4.40 -9.21
N PHE A 7 0.93 -5.43 -8.67
CA PHE A 7 1.54 -6.40 -7.74
C PHE A 7 2.86 -6.97 -8.26
N TRP A 8 2.86 -7.43 -9.52
CA TRP A 8 4.07 -8.02 -10.11
C TRP A 8 5.21 -7.00 -10.33
N GLN A 9 4.90 -5.71 -10.46
CA GLN A 9 5.93 -4.66 -10.55
C GLN A 9 6.53 -4.32 -9.18
N THR A 10 5.81 -4.61 -8.10
CA THR A 10 6.26 -4.33 -6.72
C THR A 10 7.05 -5.48 -6.07
N LEU A 11 7.18 -6.61 -6.77
CA LEU A 11 7.96 -7.77 -6.31
C LEU A 11 9.24 -7.93 -7.13
N GLY A 12 10.33 -8.33 -6.48
CA GLY A 12 11.60 -8.56 -7.17
C GLY A 12 12.55 -9.44 -6.35
N PRO A 13 13.53 -10.11 -7.00
CA PRO A 13 14.44 -11.06 -6.33
C PRO A 13 15.41 -10.38 -5.35
N LYS A 14 15.64 -9.07 -5.49
CA LYS A 14 16.33 -8.21 -4.52
C LYS A 14 15.32 -7.43 -3.70
N SER A 15 14.42 -8.14 -3.01
CA SER A 15 13.42 -7.58 -2.11
C SER A 15 13.97 -7.48 -0.69
N GLY A 16 13.63 -6.41 0.03
CA GLY A 16 13.88 -6.31 1.48
C GLY A 16 14.79 -5.16 1.92
N GLU A 17 15.34 -4.38 0.99
CA GLU A 17 15.94 -3.10 1.35
C GLU A 17 14.85 -2.11 1.75
N GLU A 18 15.11 -1.33 2.80
CA GLU A 18 14.19 -0.29 3.22
C GLU A 18 14.08 0.80 2.14
N PRO A 19 12.90 1.44 1.99
CA PRO A 19 12.77 2.58 1.11
C PRO A 19 13.78 3.67 1.50
N THR A 20 14.23 4.43 0.51
CA THR A 20 15.17 5.54 0.68
C THR A 20 14.61 6.82 0.07
N GLY A 21 15.26 7.96 0.33
CA GLY A 21 14.88 9.27 -0.22
C GLY A 21 13.47 9.72 0.19
N ASP A 22 12.77 10.36 -0.74
CA ASP A 22 11.47 10.99 -0.49
C ASP A 22 10.41 10.01 0.02
N LEU A 23 10.44 8.75 -0.44
CA LEU A 23 9.52 7.73 0.04
C LEU A 23 9.75 7.41 1.51
N LYS A 24 11.02 7.28 1.95
CA LYS A 24 11.33 7.08 3.36
C LYS A 24 10.85 8.24 4.20
N SER A 25 11.15 9.47 3.79
CA SER A 25 10.73 10.68 4.51
C SER A 25 9.20 10.80 4.59
N ALA A 26 8.48 10.47 3.52
CA ALA A 26 7.02 10.45 3.54
C ALA A 26 6.48 9.38 4.51
N ILE A 27 7.08 8.19 4.54
CA ILE A 27 6.69 7.12 5.47
C ILE A 27 6.93 7.54 6.92
N GLU A 28 8.10 8.08 7.23
CA GLU A 28 8.42 8.58 8.58
C GLU A 28 7.49 9.72 9.00
N LEU A 29 7.11 10.59 8.07
CA LEU A 29 6.21 11.70 8.32
C LEU A 29 4.77 11.25 8.60
N ASP A 30 4.26 10.28 7.83
CA ASP A 30 2.84 9.89 7.88
C ASP A 30 2.56 8.72 8.82
N PHE A 31 3.55 7.85 9.07
CA PHE A 31 3.43 6.67 9.94
C PHE A 31 4.40 6.68 11.13
N GLY A 32 5.31 7.65 11.21
CA GLY A 32 6.33 7.76 12.26
C GLY A 32 7.56 6.89 12.01
N SER A 33 7.39 5.69 11.42
CA SER A 33 8.49 4.80 11.04
C SER A 33 8.06 3.78 9.98
N ILE A 34 9.03 3.17 9.29
CA ILE A 34 8.78 2.06 8.36
C ILE A 34 8.17 0.86 9.10
N GLU A 35 8.58 0.62 10.35
CA GLU A 35 8.03 -0.47 11.16
C GLU A 35 6.55 -0.25 11.48
N ASN A 36 6.16 0.99 11.83
CA ASN A 36 4.75 1.33 12.04
C ASN A 36 3.93 1.16 10.77
N LEU A 37 4.46 1.54 9.61
CA LEU A 37 3.80 1.28 8.32
C LEU A 37 3.59 -0.23 8.10
N LYS A 38 4.63 -1.06 8.31
CA LYS A 38 4.52 -2.52 8.16
C LYS A 38 3.44 -3.09 9.08
N ILE A 39 3.39 -2.66 10.33
CA ILE A 39 2.37 -3.08 11.30
C ILE A 39 0.98 -2.66 10.81
N GLN A 40 0.77 -1.38 10.50
CA GLN A 40 -0.55 -0.89 10.08
C GLN A 40 -1.04 -1.57 8.80
N LEU A 41 -0.18 -1.70 7.78
CA LEU A 41 -0.53 -2.34 6.52
C LEU A 41 -0.83 -3.83 6.72
N SER A 42 -0.02 -4.54 7.51
CA SER A 42 -0.25 -5.96 7.79
C SER A 42 -1.54 -6.18 8.58
N THR A 43 -1.78 -5.36 9.61
CA THR A 43 -3.03 -5.42 10.40
C THR A 43 -4.25 -5.17 9.52
N ALA A 44 -4.22 -4.15 8.64
CA ALA A 44 -5.31 -3.86 7.73
C ALA A 44 -5.55 -5.01 6.74
N SER A 45 -4.48 -5.58 6.18
CA SER A 45 -4.55 -6.70 5.22
C SER A 45 -5.12 -7.97 5.85
N ILE A 46 -4.69 -8.31 7.08
CA ILE A 46 -5.19 -9.47 7.82
C ILE A 46 -6.68 -9.32 8.19
N ALA A 47 -7.14 -8.09 8.41
CA ALA A 47 -8.53 -7.81 8.78
C ALA A 47 -9.52 -7.93 7.62
N VAL A 48 -9.04 -8.12 6.38
CA VAL A 48 -9.91 -8.35 5.21
C VAL A 48 -10.66 -9.68 5.40
N GLN A 49 -11.98 -9.64 5.31
CA GLN A 49 -12.83 -10.82 5.38
C GLN A 49 -13.20 -11.29 3.98
N GLY A 50 -12.81 -12.52 3.64
CA GLY A 50 -12.91 -13.03 2.27
C GLY A 50 -11.74 -12.55 1.41
N SER A 51 -11.93 -12.48 0.10
CA SER A 51 -10.90 -12.01 -0.82
C SER A 51 -10.76 -10.49 -0.80
N GLY A 52 -9.55 -9.98 -0.92
CA GLY A 52 -9.32 -8.56 -1.10
C GLY A 52 -7.87 -8.16 -1.17
N TRP A 53 -7.62 -6.88 -0.92
CA TRP A 53 -6.30 -6.27 -1.03
C TRP A 53 -6.04 -5.31 0.12
N GLY A 54 -4.84 -5.35 0.67
CA GLY A 54 -4.27 -4.28 1.48
C GLY A 54 -3.38 -3.37 0.63
N TRP A 55 -3.52 -2.07 0.76
CA TRP A 55 -2.82 -1.09 -0.06
C TRP A 55 -2.12 -0.02 0.77
N LEU A 56 -0.90 0.32 0.36
CA LEU A 56 -0.31 1.64 0.57
C LEU A 56 -0.62 2.51 -0.66
N GLY A 57 -1.32 3.61 -0.44
CA GLY A 57 -1.67 4.57 -1.48
C GLY A 57 -1.21 5.99 -1.18
N TYR A 58 -1.07 6.81 -2.22
CA TYR A 58 -0.80 8.24 -2.10
C TYR A 58 -2.07 9.06 -2.36
N ASN A 59 -2.42 9.92 -1.41
CA ASN A 59 -3.51 10.87 -1.54
C ASN A 59 -3.01 12.17 -2.16
N ARG A 60 -3.37 12.43 -3.42
CA ARG A 60 -2.94 13.63 -4.16
C ARG A 60 -3.48 14.93 -3.57
N GLN A 61 -4.61 14.89 -2.85
CA GLN A 61 -5.23 16.10 -2.29
C GLN A 61 -4.51 16.54 -1.02
N SER A 62 -4.19 15.61 -0.13
CA SER A 62 -3.47 15.91 1.11
C SER A 62 -1.95 15.90 0.94
N GLY A 63 -1.45 15.26 -0.11
CA GLY A 63 -0.02 15.01 -0.31
C GLY A 63 0.55 13.99 0.67
N ARG A 64 -0.25 13.03 1.12
CA ARG A 64 0.08 12.08 2.21
C ARG A 64 -0.07 10.64 1.76
N LEU A 65 0.71 9.75 2.36
CA LEU A 65 0.54 8.31 2.28
C LEU A 65 -0.62 7.85 3.19
N GLN A 66 -1.35 6.83 2.74
CA GLN A 66 -2.49 6.26 3.44
C GLN A 66 -2.54 4.74 3.26
N VAL A 67 -2.94 4.03 4.31
CA VAL A 67 -3.28 2.61 4.23
C VAL A 67 -4.78 2.48 3.93
N ALA A 68 -5.14 1.63 2.99
CA ALA A 68 -6.52 1.32 2.63
C ALA A 68 -6.68 -0.16 2.32
N VAL A 69 -7.93 -0.65 2.36
CA VAL A 69 -8.29 -2.00 1.94
C VAL A 69 -9.34 -1.94 0.84
N CYS A 70 -9.31 -2.91 -0.06
CA CYS A 70 -10.29 -3.04 -1.13
C CYS A 70 -10.85 -4.47 -1.13
N PRO A 71 -12.18 -4.66 -1.11
CA PRO A 71 -12.77 -5.99 -1.20
C PRO A 71 -12.59 -6.56 -2.61
N ASN A 72 -12.46 -7.87 -2.71
CA ASN A 72 -12.38 -8.63 -3.96
C ASN A 72 -11.28 -8.08 -4.91
N GLN A 73 -11.66 -7.49 -6.04
CA GLN A 73 -10.75 -6.97 -7.06
C GLN A 73 -10.99 -5.49 -7.33
N ASP A 74 -11.60 -4.79 -6.39
CA ASP A 74 -11.82 -3.36 -6.47
C ASP A 74 -10.46 -2.65 -6.60
N PRO A 75 -10.23 -1.87 -7.68
CA PRO A 75 -8.95 -1.20 -7.88
C PRO A 75 -8.87 0.08 -7.06
N LEU A 76 -7.79 0.22 -6.27
CA LEU A 76 -7.62 1.28 -5.29
C LEU A 76 -7.95 2.68 -5.83
N GLU A 77 -7.35 3.09 -6.96
CA GLU A 77 -7.51 4.45 -7.47
C GLU A 77 -8.93 4.73 -7.95
N ALA A 78 -9.59 3.77 -8.60
CA ALA A 78 -10.92 4.01 -9.14
C ALA A 78 -12.00 4.04 -8.04
N THR A 79 -11.77 3.35 -6.92
CA THR A 79 -12.76 3.26 -5.82
C THR A 79 -12.51 4.24 -4.69
N THR A 80 -11.26 4.66 -4.47
CA THR A 80 -10.87 5.54 -3.35
C THR A 80 -10.23 6.86 -3.79
N GLY A 81 -9.77 6.95 -5.04
CA GLY A 81 -8.97 8.09 -5.52
C GLY A 81 -7.49 8.07 -5.09
N LEU A 82 -7.05 7.07 -4.33
CA LEU A 82 -5.66 6.91 -3.91
C LEU A 82 -4.80 6.29 -5.00
N VAL A 83 -3.61 6.85 -5.23
CA VAL A 83 -2.64 6.29 -6.19
C VAL A 83 -2.01 5.05 -5.59
N PRO A 84 -2.10 3.86 -6.21
CA PRO A 84 -1.50 2.65 -5.66
C PRO A 84 0.02 2.71 -5.73
N LEU A 85 0.68 2.46 -4.60
CA LEU A 85 2.14 2.37 -4.51
C LEU A 85 2.61 0.94 -4.23
N PHE A 86 1.94 0.26 -3.30
CA PHE A 86 2.27 -1.10 -2.91
C PHE A 86 1.00 -1.84 -2.47
N GLY A 87 0.81 -3.07 -2.96
CA GLY A 87 -0.39 -3.87 -2.71
C GLY A 87 -0.06 -5.27 -2.22
N ILE A 88 -0.85 -5.78 -1.28
CA ILE A 88 -0.81 -7.15 -0.75
C ILE A 88 -2.14 -7.81 -1.14
N ASP A 89 -2.08 -8.85 -1.97
CA ASP A 89 -3.23 -9.70 -2.32
C ASP A 89 -3.50 -10.68 -1.16
N VAL A 90 -4.75 -10.73 -0.67
CA VAL A 90 -5.16 -11.53 0.51
C VAL A 90 -6.44 -12.33 0.28
#